data_AF-A0A124BUZ1-F1
#
_entry.id   AF-A0A124BUZ1-F1
#
_cell.length_a   1.000
_cell.length_b   1.000
_cell.length_c   1.000
_cell.angle_alpha   90.00
_cell.angle_beta   90.00
_cell.angle_gamma   90.00
#
_symmetry.space_group_name_H-M   'P 1'
#
loop_
_entity.id
_entity.type
_entity.pdbx_description
1 polymer ?
#
loop_
_entity_poly.entity_id
_entity_poly.type
_entity_poly.pdbx_seq_one_letter_code
_entity_poly.pdbx_strand_id
1 'polypeptide(L)'
;MANQQQIELLQAEVDENDQSFFRLLVNGQSIKYITVEPGIYSTEDMCFAPSLISILPDFPSGDWNEGLISRDANDNQPCFTSIKLTQFPGVQDIWHETHVDYLDLSVEKKLRTGIYKVKCPQYDNVVVVAKFARFPWEVQYIGNETTAYQWISGCACSRDGWFSCVLGRSIW
;
A
#
# COMPACT_ATOMS: atom_id res chain seq x y z
N MET A 1 -9.62 4.78 -28.95
CA MET A 1 -8.46 5.32 -28.21
C MET A 1 -8.47 4.60 -26.87
N ALA A 2 -7.53 3.68 -26.64
CA ALA A 2 -7.51 2.89 -25.42
C ALA A 2 -7.30 3.85 -24.23
N ASN A 3 -8.19 3.78 -23.25
CA ASN A 3 -8.14 4.61 -22.05
C ASN A 3 -6.92 4.15 -21.25
N GLN A 4 -5.77 4.82 -21.42
CA GLN A 4 -4.56 4.49 -20.66
C GLN A 4 -4.86 4.69 -19.18
N GLN A 5 -4.85 3.60 -18.42
CA GLN A 5 -5.05 3.67 -16.98
C GLN A 5 -3.89 4.43 -16.36
N GLN A 6 -4.20 5.40 -15.51
CA GLN A 6 -3.17 6.10 -14.75
C GLN A 6 -2.73 5.19 -13.60
N ILE A 7 -1.51 4.69 -13.67
CA ILE A 7 -0.94 3.80 -12.66
C ILE A 7 0.12 4.58 -11.88
N GLU A 8 -0.01 4.57 -10.56
CA GLU A 8 0.98 5.13 -9.65
C GLU A 8 1.54 4.02 -8.76
N LEU A 9 2.86 3.88 -8.72
CA LEU A 9 3.54 2.94 -7.83
C LEU A 9 3.62 3.52 -6.42
N LEU A 10 2.87 2.95 -5.48
CA LEU A 10 2.90 3.38 -4.08
C LEU A 10 4.04 2.72 -3.30
N GLN A 11 4.19 1.39 -3.45
CA GLN A 11 5.24 0.61 -2.82
C GLN A 11 5.70 -0.53 -3.72
N ALA A 12 6.99 -0.87 -3.61
CA ALA A 12 7.61 -2.03 -4.25
C ALA A 12 8.50 -2.75 -3.24
N GLU A 13 8.48 -4.07 -3.28
CA GLU A 13 9.39 -4.98 -2.62
C GLU A 13 9.85 -5.99 -3.67
N VAL A 14 11.05 -5.78 -4.19
CA VAL A 14 11.60 -6.54 -5.31
C VAL A 14 12.60 -7.54 -4.78
N ASP A 15 12.46 -8.80 -5.18
CA ASP A 15 13.40 -9.88 -4.91
C ASP A 15 13.79 -10.55 -6.23
N GLU A 16 15.07 -10.89 -6.39
CA GLU A 16 15.57 -11.52 -7.62
C GLU A 16 15.30 -13.04 -7.65
N ASN A 17 15.25 -13.65 -6.47
CA ASN A 17 15.17 -15.10 -6.30
C ASN A 17 13.80 -15.56 -5.80
N ASP A 18 12.99 -14.65 -5.28
CA ASP A 18 11.64 -14.91 -4.79
C ASP A 18 10.60 -14.00 -5.49
N GLN A 19 9.35 -14.08 -5.03
CA GLN A 19 8.26 -13.24 -5.51
C GLN A 19 8.51 -11.78 -5.19
N SER A 20 8.22 -10.92 -6.17
CA SER A 20 8.23 -9.47 -5.99
C SER A 20 6.81 -8.96 -5.74
N PHE A 21 6.65 -8.05 -4.78
CA PHE A 21 5.36 -7.51 -4.35
C PHE A 21 5.26 -6.02 -4.61
N PHE A 22 4.13 -5.60 -5.18
CA PHE A 22 3.88 -4.21 -5.54
C PHE A 22 2.51 -3.78 -5.04
N ARG A 23 2.42 -2.51 -4.64
CA ARG A 23 1.18 -1.84 -4.30
C ARG A 23 1.02 -0.64 -5.22
N LEU A 24 -0.03 -0.68 -6.03
CA LEU A 24 -0.30 0.28 -7.10
C LEU A 24 -1.61 1.01 -6.82
N LEU A 25 -1.68 2.28 -7.16
CA LEU A 25 -2.91 3.04 -7.23
C LEU A 25 -3.30 3.19 -8.70
N VAL A 26 -4.46 2.65 -9.06
CA VAL A 26 -5.01 2.69 -10.41
C VAL A 26 -6.11 3.73 -10.49
N ASN A 27 -5.97 4.65 -11.45
CA ASN A 27 -6.88 5.77 -11.74
C ASN A 27 -7.16 6.66 -10.52
N GLY A 28 -6.26 6.70 -9.54
CA GLY A 28 -6.45 7.46 -8.30
C GLY A 28 -7.58 6.95 -7.39
N GLN A 29 -8.14 5.76 -7.67
CA GLN A 29 -9.37 5.29 -7.02
C GLN A 29 -9.23 3.88 -6.41
N SER A 30 -8.45 3.00 -7.02
CA SER A 30 -8.38 1.60 -6.60
C SER A 30 -6.96 1.20 -6.29
N ILE A 31 -6.74 0.64 -5.10
CA ILE A 31 -5.45 0.09 -4.71
C ILE A 31 -5.39 -1.37 -5.16
N LYS A 32 -4.31 -1.76 -5.83
CA LYS A 32 -4.08 -3.11 -6.32
C LYS A 32 -2.74 -3.64 -5.83
N TYR A 33 -2.77 -4.85 -5.31
CA TYR A 33 -1.63 -5.63 -4.85
C TYR A 33 -1.24 -6.60 -5.95
N ILE A 34 -0.04 -6.43 -6.49
CA ILE A 34 0.47 -7.25 -7.56
C ILE A 34 1.63 -8.08 -7.03
N THR A 35 1.55 -9.38 -7.24
CA THR A 35 2.65 -10.31 -7.03
C THR A 35 3.20 -10.71 -8.38
N VAL A 36 4.51 -10.66 -8.54
CA VAL A 36 5.20 -11.09 -9.76
C VAL A 36 6.06 -12.30 -9.40
N GLU A 37 5.92 -13.38 -10.17
CA GLU A 37 6.78 -14.57 -10.00
C GLU A 37 8.27 -14.27 -10.32
N PRO A 38 9.21 -15.02 -9.72
CA PRO A 38 10.63 -14.83 -10.00
C PRO A 38 10.95 -15.07 -11.48
N GLY A 39 11.87 -14.25 -12.02
CA GLY A 39 12.35 -14.38 -13.40
C GLY A 39 11.38 -13.91 -14.48
N ILE A 40 10.27 -13.27 -14.13
CA ILE A 40 9.35 -12.65 -15.10
C ILE A 40 9.95 -11.37 -15.68
N TYR A 41 10.43 -10.48 -14.81
CA TYR A 41 11.05 -9.20 -15.17
C TYR A 41 12.45 -9.10 -14.58
N SER A 42 13.28 -8.19 -15.11
CA SER A 42 14.56 -7.86 -14.50
C SER A 42 14.34 -7.02 -13.23
N THR A 43 15.24 -7.14 -12.26
CA THR A 43 15.17 -6.38 -11.01
C THR A 43 15.42 -4.88 -11.24
N GLU A 44 16.21 -4.55 -12.27
CA GLU A 44 16.43 -3.17 -12.72
C GLU A 44 15.12 -2.52 -13.19
N ASP A 45 14.35 -3.24 -14.02
CA ASP A 45 13.07 -2.72 -14.52
C ASP A 45 12.00 -2.64 -13.41
N MET A 46 12.00 -3.61 -12.49
CA MET A 46 11.06 -3.64 -11.37
C MET A 46 11.34 -2.58 -10.31
N CYS A 47 12.61 -2.19 -10.11
CA CYS A 47 12.99 -1.17 -9.14
C CYS A 47 12.65 0.26 -9.60
N PHE A 48 12.42 0.47 -10.90
CA PHE A 48 12.16 1.79 -11.47
C PHE A 48 10.70 1.93 -11.91
N ALA A 49 9.93 2.76 -11.20
CA ALA A 49 8.48 2.88 -11.38
C ALA A 49 8.04 3.11 -12.85
N PRO A 50 8.66 4.03 -13.62
CA PRO A 50 8.29 4.22 -15.02
C PRO A 50 8.54 2.99 -15.91
N SER A 51 9.64 2.27 -15.67
CA SER A 51 9.92 1.01 -16.38
C SER A 51 8.90 -0.06 -16.01
N LEU A 52 8.67 -0.26 -14.71
CA LEU A 52 7.67 -1.21 -14.22
C LEU A 52 6.30 -0.96 -14.84
N ILE A 53 5.81 0.28 -14.83
CA ILE A 53 4.50 0.62 -15.40
C ILE A 53 4.44 0.32 -16.90
N SER A 54 5.56 0.46 -17.61
CA SER A 54 5.64 0.24 -19.06
C SER A 54 5.69 -1.25 -19.45
N ILE A 55 6.19 -2.11 -18.56
CA ILE A 55 6.31 -3.56 -18.81
C ILE A 55 5.14 -4.38 -18.24
N LEU A 56 4.33 -3.79 -17.35
CA LEU A 56 3.17 -4.45 -16.77
C LEU A 56 2.14 -4.78 -17.86
N PRO A 57 1.49 -5.96 -17.79
CA PRO A 57 0.42 -6.31 -18.70
C PRO A 57 -0.81 -5.44 -18.43
N ASP A 58 -1.70 -5.37 -19.43
CA ASP A 58 -2.98 -4.67 -19.27
C ASP A 58 -3.77 -5.24 -18.09
N PHE A 59 -4.27 -4.35 -17.24
CA PHE A 59 -4.99 -4.74 -16.04
C PHE A 59 -6.38 -5.26 -16.44
N PRO A 60 -6.76 -6.48 -16.03
CA PRO A 60 -8.06 -7.03 -16.35
C PRO A 60 -9.18 -6.16 -15.78
N SER A 61 -10.28 -6.07 -16.53
CA SER A 61 -11.50 -5.42 -16.06
C SER A 61 -12.12 -6.24 -14.92
N GLY A 62 -12.69 -5.56 -13.92
CA GLY A 62 -13.42 -6.20 -12.83
C GLY A 62 -13.03 -5.63 -11.48
N ASP A 63 -13.77 -6.08 -10.46
CA ASP A 63 -13.54 -5.72 -9.07
C ASP A 63 -12.57 -6.74 -8.45
N TRP A 64 -11.29 -6.36 -8.43
CA TRP A 64 -10.22 -7.17 -7.88
C TRP A 64 -9.15 -6.23 -7.31
N ASN A 65 -8.48 -6.72 -6.28
CA ASN A 65 -7.45 -5.97 -5.57
C ASN A 65 -6.16 -6.77 -5.39
N GLU A 66 -6.16 -8.06 -5.70
CA GLU A 66 -4.97 -8.91 -5.71
C GLU A 66 -4.79 -9.56 -7.08
N GLY A 67 -3.58 -9.47 -7.64
CA GLY A 67 -3.24 -10.05 -8.94
C GLY A 67 -1.89 -10.76 -8.91
N LEU A 68 -1.80 -11.90 -9.57
CA LEU A 68 -0.56 -12.63 -9.80
C LEU A 68 -0.17 -12.52 -11.26
N ILE A 69 1.06 -12.05 -11.50
CA ILE A 69 1.69 -12.03 -12.82
C ILE A 69 2.66 -13.20 -12.90
N SER A 70 2.45 -14.02 -13.92
CA SER A 70 3.30 -15.14 -14.28
C SER A 70 3.38 -15.25 -15.82
N ARG A 71 4.17 -16.18 -16.33
CA ARG A 71 4.26 -16.46 -17.77
C ARG A 71 3.05 -17.26 -18.19
N ASP A 72 2.41 -16.84 -19.29
CA ASP A 72 1.43 -17.69 -19.95
C ASP A 72 2.10 -18.98 -20.46
N ALA A 73 1.40 -20.10 -20.30
CA ALA A 73 1.88 -21.41 -20.73
C ALA A 73 2.00 -21.53 -22.26
N ASN A 74 1.29 -20.68 -23.02
CA ASN A 74 1.24 -20.74 -24.48
C ASN A 74 2.28 -19.83 -25.14
N ASP A 75 2.31 -18.55 -24.77
CA ASP A 75 3.11 -17.53 -25.46
C ASP A 75 4.35 -17.07 -24.68
N ASN A 76 4.55 -17.58 -23.46
CA ASN A 76 5.65 -17.22 -22.54
C ASN A 76 5.73 -15.70 -22.25
N GLN A 77 4.64 -14.98 -22.49
CA GLN A 77 4.52 -13.55 -22.18
C GLN A 77 4.01 -13.36 -20.74
N PRO A 78 4.43 -12.28 -20.05
CA PRO A 78 3.88 -11.93 -18.74
C PRO A 78 2.40 -11.61 -18.84
N CYS A 79 1.56 -12.28 -18.06
CA CYS A 79 0.13 -12.01 -17.99
C CYS A 79 -0.41 -12.22 -16.57
N PHE A 80 -1.60 -11.67 -16.31
CA PHE A 80 -2.33 -11.96 -15.07
C PHE A 80 -2.88 -13.38 -15.11
N THR A 81 -2.23 -14.31 -14.40
CA THR A 81 -2.65 -15.72 -14.33
C THR A 81 -3.71 -15.95 -13.26
N SER A 82 -3.76 -15.08 -12.24
CA SER A 82 -4.78 -15.11 -11.20
C SER A 82 -5.13 -13.70 -10.77
N ILE A 83 -6.43 -13.44 -10.60
CA ILE A 83 -6.95 -12.24 -9.94
C ILE A 83 -7.94 -12.64 -8.87
N LYS A 84 -7.90 -11.94 -7.75
CA LYS A 84 -8.77 -12.20 -6.61
C LYS A 84 -9.25 -10.89 -5.99
N LEU A 85 -10.45 -10.97 -5.43
CA LEU A 85 -10.94 -9.96 -4.50
C LEU A 85 -10.68 -10.48 -3.09
N THR A 86 -9.60 -10.02 -2.50
CA THR A 86 -9.11 -10.49 -1.21
C THR A 86 -9.54 -9.50 -0.12
N GLN A 87 -10.18 -10.01 0.93
CA GLN A 87 -10.39 -9.26 2.17
C GLN A 87 -9.14 -9.38 3.03
N PHE A 88 -8.27 -8.40 2.92
CA PHE A 88 -7.03 -8.43 3.65
C PHE A 88 -7.20 -7.83 5.07
N PRO A 89 -6.30 -8.16 6.01
CA PRO A 89 -6.42 -7.76 7.42
C PRO A 89 -6.34 -6.24 7.62
N GLY A 90 -7.28 -5.67 8.36
CA GLY A 90 -7.19 -4.31 8.89
C GLY A 90 -6.69 -4.31 10.33
N VAL A 91 -6.18 -3.17 10.81
CA VAL A 91 -5.93 -2.96 12.24
C VAL A 91 -7.29 -2.94 12.95
N GLN A 92 -7.53 -3.89 13.85
CA GLN A 92 -8.81 -4.02 14.55
C GLN A 92 -8.85 -3.22 15.85
N ASP A 93 -7.73 -3.18 16.58
CA ASP A 93 -7.63 -2.44 17.82
C ASP A 93 -7.50 -0.95 17.49
N ILE A 94 -8.56 -0.21 17.77
CA ILE A 94 -8.61 1.23 17.53
C ILE A 94 -8.46 1.92 18.89
N TRP A 95 -7.32 2.57 19.11
CA TRP A 95 -7.07 3.32 20.34
C TRP A 95 -7.64 4.76 20.29
N HIS A 96 -8.00 5.25 19.10
CA HIS A 96 -8.46 6.61 18.87
C HIS A 96 -9.63 6.63 17.87
N GLU A 97 -10.70 7.38 18.15
CA GLU A 97 -11.96 7.33 17.38
C GLU A 97 -11.85 7.87 15.94
N THR A 98 -10.79 8.61 15.63
CA THR A 98 -10.59 9.20 14.30
C THR A 98 -10.10 8.18 13.28
N HIS A 99 -10.82 8.12 12.16
CA HIS A 99 -10.49 7.30 11.00
C HIS A 99 -10.25 8.23 9.81
N VAL A 100 -9.18 7.98 9.07
CA VAL A 100 -8.79 8.77 7.90
C VAL A 100 -8.57 7.80 6.74
N ASP A 101 -9.14 8.10 5.58
CA ASP A 101 -8.87 7.34 4.36
C ASP A 101 -7.50 7.75 3.79
N TYR A 102 -6.78 6.81 3.20
CA TYR A 102 -5.53 7.10 2.49
C TYR A 102 -5.76 8.05 1.33
N LEU A 103 -6.87 7.93 0.63
CA LEU A 103 -7.18 8.81 -0.51
C LEU A 103 -7.45 10.25 -0.07
N ASP A 104 -7.82 10.47 1.20
CA ASP A 104 -7.97 11.80 1.78
C ASP A 104 -6.62 12.40 2.23
N LEU A 105 -5.55 11.59 2.27
CA LEU A 105 -4.22 12.03 2.66
C LEU A 105 -3.42 12.51 1.45
N SER A 106 -2.85 13.71 1.58
CA SER A 106 -1.85 14.20 0.63
C SER A 106 -0.45 13.96 1.19
N VAL A 107 0.31 13.05 0.58
CA VAL A 107 1.71 12.79 0.96
C VAL A 107 2.58 13.99 0.59
N GLU A 108 3.17 14.66 1.59
CA GLU A 108 4.10 15.77 1.35
C GLU A 108 5.53 15.27 1.20
N LYS A 109 5.98 14.43 2.12
CA LYS A 109 7.37 14.01 2.21
C LYS A 109 7.49 12.62 2.81
N LYS A 110 8.24 11.75 2.14
CA LYS A 110 8.70 10.49 2.72
C LYS A 110 9.76 10.77 3.78
N LEU A 111 9.51 10.37 5.02
CA LEU A 111 10.47 10.49 6.12
C LEU A 111 11.32 9.22 6.20
N ARG A 112 10.66 8.06 6.14
CA ARG A 112 11.28 6.73 6.12
C ARG A 112 10.39 5.76 5.33
N THR A 113 10.90 4.58 5.00
CA THR A 113 10.08 3.48 4.48
C THR A 113 8.87 3.25 5.39
N GLY A 114 7.68 3.37 4.82
CA GLY A 114 6.41 3.21 5.54
C GLY A 114 5.99 4.42 6.41
N ILE A 115 6.79 5.49 6.49
CA ILE A 115 6.52 6.66 7.34
C ILE A 115 6.60 7.95 6.52
N TYR A 116 5.52 8.72 6.52
CA TYR A 116 5.35 9.88 5.66
C TYR A 116 4.81 11.06 6.45
N LYS A 117 5.28 12.25 6.11
CA LYS A 117 4.61 13.49 6.46
C LYS A 117 3.46 13.69 5.48
N VAL A 118 2.26 13.86 6.01
CA VAL A 118 1.02 13.99 5.23
C VAL A 118 0.25 15.23 5.63
N LYS A 119 -0.52 15.79 4.70
CA LYS A 119 -1.63 16.69 5.04
C LYS A 119 -2.90 15.87 5.16
N CYS A 120 -3.65 16.13 6.22
CA CYS A 120 -4.96 15.56 6.44
C CYS A 120 -5.94 16.74 6.59
N PRO A 121 -7.05 16.79 5.82
CA PRO A 121 -8.06 17.84 5.94
C PRO A 121 -8.64 17.96 7.36
N GLN A 122 -8.66 16.87 8.13
CA GLN A 122 -9.13 16.87 9.51
C GLN A 122 -8.17 17.60 10.47
N TYR A 123 -6.93 17.86 10.04
CA TYR A 123 -5.85 18.41 10.85
C TYR A 123 -5.06 19.49 10.09
N ASP A 124 -5.75 20.47 9.52
CA ASP A 124 -5.18 21.50 8.61
C ASP A 124 -4.00 22.33 9.18
N ASN A 125 -3.84 22.37 10.50
CA ASN A 125 -2.80 23.16 11.17
C ASN A 125 -1.78 22.33 11.96
N VAL A 126 -1.80 21.00 11.83
CA VAL A 126 -0.89 20.10 12.55
C VAL A 126 -0.02 19.33 11.57
N VAL A 127 1.25 19.17 11.90
CA VAL A 127 2.13 18.26 11.15
C VAL A 127 1.71 16.83 11.47
N VAL A 128 1.05 16.17 10.52
CA VAL A 128 0.64 14.77 10.65
C VAL A 128 1.73 13.86 10.07
N VAL A 129 2.10 12.85 10.84
CA VAL A 129 2.97 11.76 10.39
C VAL A 129 2.12 10.49 10.29
N ALA A 130 1.99 9.97 9.07
CA ALA A 130 1.28 8.73 8.81
C ALA A 130 2.28 7.57 8.70
N LYS A 131 1.97 6.48 9.39
CA LYS A 131 2.64 5.19 9.22
C LYS A 131 1.69 4.24 8.51
N PHE A 132 2.12 3.70 7.38
CA PHE A 132 1.32 2.76 6.58
C PHE A 132 1.85 1.34 6.74
N ALA A 133 0.94 0.38 6.93
CA ALA A 133 1.22 -1.00 6.54
C ALA A 133 1.24 -1.05 5.01
N ARG A 134 2.41 -1.31 4.44
CA ARG A 134 2.62 -1.37 2.98
C ARG A 134 2.01 -2.66 2.43
N PHE A 135 2.10 -3.73 3.22
CA PHE A 135 1.61 -5.05 2.87
C PHE A 135 0.78 -5.67 3.99
N PRO A 136 -0.08 -6.65 3.67
CA PRO A 136 -0.96 -7.30 4.64
C PRO A 136 -0.22 -7.87 5.87
N TRP A 137 0.97 -8.44 5.67
CA TRP A 137 1.77 -9.01 6.75
C TRP A 137 2.34 -7.96 7.72
N GLU A 138 2.37 -6.68 7.33
CA GLU A 138 2.82 -5.60 8.20
C GLU A 138 1.74 -5.10 9.16
N VAL A 139 0.47 -5.43 8.91
CA VAL A 139 -0.69 -4.95 9.68
C VAL A 139 -0.59 -5.35 11.15
N GLN A 140 -0.09 -6.56 11.44
CA GLN A 140 0.13 -7.03 12.81
C GLN A 140 1.11 -6.14 13.59
N TYR A 141 2.13 -5.59 12.93
CA TYR A 141 3.10 -4.71 13.59
C TYR A 141 2.47 -3.36 13.93
N ILE A 142 1.62 -2.84 13.04
CA ILE A 142 0.85 -1.62 13.30
C ILE A 142 -0.18 -1.85 14.42
N GLY A 143 -0.80 -3.03 14.48
CA GLY A 143 -1.66 -3.43 15.59
C GLY A 143 -0.92 -3.46 16.93
N ASN A 144 0.24 -4.10 17.00
CA ASN A 144 1.06 -4.13 18.22
C ASN A 144 1.49 -2.73 18.67
N GLU A 145 1.89 -1.86 17.73
CA GLU A 145 2.24 -0.48 18.03
C GLU A 145 1.03 0.32 18.55
N THR A 146 -0.14 0.09 17.96
CA THR A 146 -1.41 0.67 18.41
C THR A 146 -1.71 0.28 19.87
N THR A 147 -1.58 -1.00 20.22
CA THR A 147 -1.77 -1.48 21.59
C THR A 147 -0.78 -0.84 22.55
N ALA A 148 0.47 -0.64 22.14
CA ALA A 148 1.47 0.06 22.95
C ALA A 148 1.08 1.53 23.19
N TYR A 149 0.61 2.26 22.16
CA TYR A 149 0.13 3.63 22.33
C TYR A 149 -1.11 3.69 23.23
N GLN A 150 -2.01 2.71 23.14
CA GLN A 150 -3.15 2.63 24.05
C GLN A 150 -2.68 2.54 25.51
N TRP A 151 -1.68 1.70 25.80
CA TRP A 151 -1.10 1.61 27.15
C TRP A 151 -0.42 2.91 27.59
N ILE A 152 0.34 3.55 26.70
CA ILE A 152 1.06 4.80 27.01
C ILE A 152 0.11 5.97 27.20
N SER A 153 -0.97 6.08 26.39
CA SER A 153 -1.98 7.13 26.51
C SER A 153 -2.76 7.04 27.83
N GLY A 154 -2.97 5.82 28.34
CA GLY A 154 -3.53 5.58 29.67
C GLY A 154 -2.57 5.94 30.82
N CYS A 155 -1.29 6.15 30.53
CA CYS A 155 -0.31 6.67 31.48
C CYS A 155 -0.10 8.19 31.27
N ALA A 156 0.01 8.96 32.35
CA ALA A 156 0.11 10.43 32.33
C ALA A 156 1.39 11.01 31.67
N CYS A 157 2.13 10.22 30.89
CA CYS A 157 3.38 10.59 30.21
C CYS A 157 3.17 11.23 28.82
N SER A 158 1.93 11.33 28.34
CA SER A 158 1.56 11.76 26.98
C SER A 158 1.02 13.20 26.91
N ARG A 159 1.58 14.14 27.69
CA ARG A 159 1.10 15.55 27.67
C ARG A 159 1.56 16.37 26.46
N ASP A 160 2.50 15.88 25.67
CA ASP A 160 3.06 16.60 24.53
C ASP A 160 2.67 15.95 23.20
N GLY A 161 1.39 16.05 22.80
CA GLY A 161 0.97 16.22 21.41
C GLY A 161 1.39 15.22 20.32
N TRP A 162 1.66 13.95 20.62
CA TRP A 162 1.88 12.92 19.60
C TRP A 162 0.56 12.23 19.22
N PHE A 163 -0.03 12.60 18.09
CA PHE A 163 -1.16 11.89 17.50
C PHE A 163 -0.65 10.90 16.45
N SER A 164 -0.69 9.61 16.76
CA SER A 164 -0.54 8.53 15.77
C SER A 164 -1.94 8.19 15.24
N CYS A 165 -2.35 8.79 14.14
CA CYS A 165 -3.60 8.39 13.50
C CYS A 165 -3.40 6.97 12.94
N VAL A 166 -4.07 5.99 13.55
CA VAL A 166 -4.24 4.68 12.91
C VAL A 166 -5.07 4.95 11.68
N LEU A 167 -4.54 4.59 10.52
CA LEU A 167 -5.33 4.55 9.29
C LEU A 167 -6.26 3.36 9.39
N GLY A 168 -7.30 3.56 10.19
CA GLY A 168 -8.46 2.71 10.30
C GLY A 168 -9.34 2.94 9.08
N ARG A 169 -8.93 2.41 7.95
CA ARG A 169 -9.88 1.73 7.09
C ARG A 169 -9.06 0.84 6.19
N SER A 170 -9.47 -0.41 6.13
CA SER A 170 -9.17 -1.35 5.09
C SER A 170 -9.36 -0.68 3.73
N ILE A 171 -8.27 -0.21 3.12
CA ILE A 171 -8.27 0.31 1.75
C ILE A 171 -7.77 -0.84 0.91
N TRP A 172 -8.72 -1.73 0.68
CA TRP A 172 -8.64 -2.85 -0.22
C TRP A 172 -9.50 -2.58 -1.43
#